data_AF-A0AAV5U718-F1
#
_entry.id   AF-A0AAV5U718-F1
#
_cell.length_a   1.000
_cell.length_b   1.000
_cell.length_c   1.000
_cell.angle_alpha   90.00
_cell.angle_beta   90.00
_cell.angle_gamma   90.00
#
_symmetry.space_group_name_H-M   'P 1'
#
loop_
_entity.id
_entity.type
_entity.pdbx_description
1 polymer ?
#
loop_
_entity_poly.entity_id
_entity_poly.type
_entity_poly.pdbx_seq_one_letter_code
_entity_poly.pdbx_strand_id
1 'polypeptide(L)'
;LSIRCRMLPACSRALVRSAERLCQVATTNQTPARNTFVLQRIHAAPVTPEGLPQRDPSEIRELERYEVVDYETSKPAGPLKVILLEDVEGVGHQFDVVEVNRKLARTNLLLGKKAVYASPFDLKYYADMKEKMKDELAARVRIPYALLTVGRELTSLVVPLRVNMENKWQLDRRIVKTSLRQVGVDLLDDSIFLSEGASSITGPNFDLEAKLVRFYVVVSQQYVIPMLGRVAHISADDSKQVLAPEKQKQPTVADLAKHGLVSEEPYYHKSAEIGNEFDVATFMRNRAAKK
;
A
#
# COMPACT_ATOMS: atom_id res chain seq x y z
N LEU A 1 2.42 -17.14 -9.62
CA LEU A 1 2.34 -16.26 -10.81
C LEU A 1 2.88 -14.89 -10.41
N SER A 2 4.11 -14.58 -10.80
CA SER A 2 4.88 -13.42 -10.32
C SER A 2 4.68 -12.24 -11.26
N ILE A 3 3.96 -11.22 -10.81
CA ILE A 3 3.87 -9.92 -11.50
C ILE A 3 5.11 -9.13 -11.05
N ARG A 4 6.12 -9.03 -11.92
CA ARG A 4 7.31 -8.20 -11.69
C ARG A 4 7.07 -6.79 -12.23
N CYS A 5 6.71 -5.86 -11.36
CA CYS A 5 6.72 -4.44 -11.66
C CYS A 5 8.12 -3.88 -11.33
N ARG A 6 8.90 -3.48 -12.35
CA ARG A 6 10.20 -2.80 -12.18
C ARG A 6 10.02 -1.32 -12.49
N MET A 7 10.14 -0.46 -11.49
CA MET A 7 10.32 0.97 -11.69
C MET A 7 11.82 1.31 -11.58
N LEU A 8 12.35 1.99 -12.59
CA LEU A 8 13.73 2.52 -12.63
C LEU A 8 13.73 3.98 -12.15
N PRO A 9 14.67 4.42 -11.29
CA PRO A 9 14.81 5.84 -10.94
C PRO A 9 15.84 6.54 -11.83
N ALA A 10 15.49 7.74 -12.29
CA ALA A 10 16.39 8.65 -13.00
C ALA A 10 17.27 9.42 -12.00
N CYS A 11 18.59 9.32 -12.18
CA CYS A 11 19.58 10.19 -11.56
C CYS A 11 19.60 11.57 -12.23
N SER A 12 19.65 12.64 -11.45
CA SER A 12 20.36 13.86 -11.87
C SER A 12 21.00 14.55 -10.66
N ARG A 13 22.28 14.91 -10.86
CA ARG A 13 23.14 15.66 -9.95
C ARG A 13 22.84 17.15 -10.07
N ALA A 14 22.88 17.89 -8.97
CA ALA A 14 23.53 19.20 -8.93
C ALA A 14 23.85 19.60 -7.48
N LEU A 15 25.15 19.79 -7.22
CA LEU A 15 25.72 20.47 -6.06
C LEU A 15 25.68 21.97 -6.34
N VAL A 16 25.09 22.77 -5.44
CA VAL A 16 25.56 24.14 -5.19
C VAL A 16 25.38 24.44 -3.69
N ARG A 17 26.50 24.79 -3.06
CA ARG A 17 26.60 25.33 -1.71
C ARG A 17 26.17 26.79 -1.71
N SER A 18 25.36 27.18 -0.74
CA SER A 18 25.37 28.55 -0.19
C SER A 18 24.76 28.50 1.20
N ALA A 19 25.64 28.58 2.19
CA ALA A 19 25.31 28.68 3.60
C ALA A 19 25.00 30.14 3.91
N GLU A 20 23.73 30.46 4.08
CA GLU A 20 23.31 31.70 4.72
C GLU A 20 22.38 31.39 5.89
N ARG A 21 22.72 32.04 7.00
CA ARG A 21 22.21 31.85 8.35
C ARG A 21 20.71 32.13 8.40
N LEU A 22 19.94 31.07 8.61
CA LEU A 22 18.68 31.16 9.33
C LEU A 22 18.90 30.48 10.68
N CYS A 23 19.11 31.31 11.70
CA CYS A 23 18.88 30.93 13.10
C CYS A 23 17.38 30.63 13.27
N GLN A 24 16.96 29.45 12.83
CA GLN A 24 15.77 28.83 13.38
C GLN A 24 16.23 28.18 14.68
N VAL A 25 15.66 28.64 15.79
CA VAL A 25 15.67 27.92 17.06
C VAL A 25 14.93 26.61 16.79
N ALA A 26 15.67 25.63 16.28
CA ALA A 26 15.24 24.26 16.32
C ALA A 26 15.21 23.91 17.81
N THR A 27 14.01 23.83 18.37
CA THR A 27 13.79 22.94 19.50
C THR A 27 14.18 21.56 18.98
N THR A 28 15.46 21.22 19.14
CA THR A 28 15.92 19.86 19.05
C THR A 28 15.13 19.15 20.14
N ASN A 29 14.03 18.52 19.76
CA ASN A 29 13.50 17.39 20.49
C ASN A 29 14.63 16.36 20.45
N GLN A 30 15.61 16.54 21.35
CA GLN A 30 16.60 15.55 21.71
C GLN A 30 15.78 14.45 22.36
N THR A 31 15.13 13.65 21.52
CA THR A 31 14.68 12.34 21.96
C THR A 31 15.96 11.67 22.43
N PRO A 32 16.09 11.35 23.72
CA PRO A 32 17.29 10.69 24.20
C PRO A 32 17.41 9.40 23.41
N ALA A 33 18.45 9.31 22.56
CA ALA A 33 18.80 8.05 21.95
C ALA A 33 19.19 7.13 23.12
N ARG A 34 18.34 6.15 23.41
CA ARG A 34 18.57 5.18 24.49
C ARG A 34 19.69 4.26 24.05
N ASN A 35 20.91 4.72 24.26
CA ASN A 35 22.14 4.01 23.97
C ASN A 35 22.60 3.33 25.27
N THR A 36 22.60 2.00 25.27
CA THR A 36 23.07 1.21 26.42
C THR A 36 24.44 0.61 26.10
N PHE A 37 25.43 1.03 26.90
CA PHE A 37 26.79 0.48 26.86
C PHE A 37 26.94 -0.51 28.01
N VAL A 38 27.42 -1.72 27.70
CA VAL A 38 27.82 -2.70 28.70
C VAL A 38 29.29 -2.46 28.99
N LEU A 39 29.57 -2.07 30.23
CA LEU A 39 30.90 -1.72 30.70
C LEU A 39 31.43 -2.80 31.63
N GLN A 40 32.71 -3.11 31.53
CA GLN A 40 33.42 -3.99 32.46
C GLN A 40 34.49 -3.19 33.18
N ARG A 41 34.64 -3.41 34.49
CA ARG A 41 35.73 -2.80 35.26
C ARG A 41 37.05 -3.40 34.80
N ILE A 42 38.04 -2.53 34.55
CA ILE A 42 39.41 -2.96 34.20
C ILE A 42 40.08 -3.59 35.43
N HIS A 43 39.89 -2.97 36.60
CA HIS A 43 40.38 -3.48 37.88
C HIS A 43 39.22 -4.04 38.70
N ALA A 44 39.31 -5.33 39.06
CA ALA A 44 38.33 -5.98 39.91
C ALA A 44 38.44 -5.45 41.34
N ALA A 45 37.30 -5.08 41.94
CA ALA A 45 37.26 -4.76 43.35
C ALA A 45 37.54 -6.04 44.18
N PRO A 46 38.21 -5.92 45.35
CA PRO A 46 38.34 -7.04 46.26
C PRO A 46 36.96 -7.55 46.68
N VAL A 47 36.87 -8.85 46.99
CA VAL A 47 35.62 -9.48 47.41
C VAL A 47 35.12 -8.80 48.69
N THR A 48 33.90 -8.28 48.64
CA THR A 48 33.26 -7.69 49.82
C THR A 48 32.91 -8.80 50.81
N PRO A 49 33.30 -8.69 52.09
CA PRO A 49 32.88 -9.63 53.12
C PRO A 49 31.35 -9.64 53.29
N GLU A 50 30.81 -10.79 53.70
CA GLU A 50 29.37 -10.97 53.87
C GLU A 50 28.79 -9.98 54.91
N GLY A 51 27.64 -9.37 54.57
CA GLY A 51 26.94 -8.44 55.45
C GLY A 51 27.50 -7.01 55.47
N LEU A 52 28.61 -6.74 54.79
CA LEU A 52 29.15 -5.38 54.63
C LEU A 52 28.79 -4.80 53.25
N PRO A 53 28.56 -3.47 53.15
CA PRO A 53 28.31 -2.83 51.88
C PRO A 53 29.55 -2.88 51.00
N GLN A 54 29.35 -2.99 49.68
CA GLN A 54 30.44 -2.90 48.73
C GLN A 54 31.08 -1.51 48.83
N ARG A 55 32.41 -1.48 48.86
CA ARG A 55 33.19 -0.24 48.91
C ARG A 55 32.87 0.67 47.74
N ASP A 56 32.81 1.98 48.01
CA ASP A 56 32.51 2.98 46.99
C ASP A 56 33.62 3.04 45.93
N PRO A 57 33.30 2.89 44.62
CA PRO A 57 34.31 2.92 43.56
C PRO A 57 35.07 4.26 43.47
N SER A 58 34.44 5.35 43.89
CA SER A 58 35.03 6.69 43.83
C SER A 58 36.13 6.96 44.86
N GLU A 59 36.32 6.06 45.82
CA GLU A 59 37.46 6.14 46.73
C GLU A 59 38.80 5.86 46.03
N ILE A 60 38.80 5.05 44.97
CA ILE A 60 40.01 4.63 44.27
C ILE A 60 39.82 4.84 42.76
N ARG A 61 40.63 5.74 42.19
CA ARG A 61 40.58 6.12 40.77
C ARG A 61 40.73 4.94 39.80
N GLU A 62 41.39 3.86 40.21
CA GLU A 62 41.53 2.64 39.41
C GLU A 62 40.22 1.85 39.30
N LEU A 63 39.38 1.86 40.33
CA LEU A 63 38.07 1.19 40.35
C LEU A 63 37.01 1.94 39.52
N GLU A 64 37.25 3.21 39.21
CA GLU A 64 36.42 4.03 38.33
C GLU A 64 36.71 3.78 36.84
N ARG A 65 37.72 2.98 36.49
CA ARG A 65 38.10 2.72 35.09
C ARG A 65 37.28 1.58 34.51
N TYR A 66 36.57 1.88 33.43
CA TYR A 66 35.74 0.94 32.70
C TYR A 66 36.22 0.78 31.26
N GLU A 67 36.12 -0.43 30.75
CA GLU A 67 36.26 -0.78 29.35
C GLU A 67 34.88 -1.05 28.74
N VAL A 68 34.66 -0.60 27.51
CA VAL A 68 33.42 -0.86 26.77
C VAL A 68 33.51 -2.26 26.19
N VAL A 69 32.72 -3.19 26.72
CA VAL A 69 32.68 -4.57 26.24
C VAL A 69 31.70 -4.72 25.10
N ASP A 70 30.51 -4.14 25.26
CA ASP A 70 29.40 -4.40 24.38
C ASP A 70 28.53 -3.16 24.20
N TYR A 71 27.95 -3.03 23.01
CA TYR A 71 27.03 -1.94 22.68
C TYR A 71 25.70 -2.52 22.22
N GLU A 72 24.69 -2.48 23.08
CA GLU A 72 23.43 -3.18 22.82
C GLU A 72 22.66 -2.59 21.64
N THR A 73 22.82 -1.28 21.38
CA THR A 73 22.17 -0.61 20.25
C THR A 73 22.69 -1.13 18.90
N SER A 74 23.88 -1.71 18.84
CA SER A 74 24.38 -2.36 17.62
C SER A 74 23.62 -3.66 17.31
N LYS A 75 23.08 -4.33 18.33
CA LYS A 75 22.40 -5.60 18.17
C LYS A 75 21.02 -5.34 17.57
N PRO A 76 20.62 -6.07 16.51
CA PRO A 76 19.29 -5.89 15.94
C PRO A 76 18.25 -6.24 17.00
N ALA A 77 17.27 -5.37 17.17
CA ALA A 77 16.29 -5.50 18.23
C ALA A 77 15.48 -6.83 18.12
N GLY A 78 15.38 -7.43 16.94
CA GLY A 78 14.59 -8.62 16.71
C GLY A 78 13.08 -8.34 16.66
N PRO A 79 12.28 -9.31 16.18
CA PRO A 79 10.84 -9.16 16.09
C PRO A 79 10.16 -9.20 17.47
N LEU A 80 8.93 -8.67 17.53
CA LEU A 80 8.07 -8.71 18.70
C LEU A 80 6.81 -9.53 18.38
N LYS A 81 6.51 -10.51 19.22
CA LYS A 81 5.31 -11.34 19.14
C LYS A 81 4.10 -10.59 19.70
N VAL A 82 3.07 -10.43 18.87
CA VAL A 82 1.82 -9.78 19.24
C VAL A 82 0.63 -10.59 18.73
N ILE A 83 -0.51 -10.42 19.40
CA ILE A 83 -1.81 -11.01 19.02
C ILE A 83 -2.66 -9.89 18.45
N LEU A 84 -3.15 -10.03 17.22
CA LEU A 84 -4.00 -9.02 16.59
C LEU A 84 -5.43 -9.08 17.14
N LEU A 85 -6.00 -7.93 17.47
CA LEU A 85 -7.40 -7.80 17.91
C LEU A 85 -8.35 -7.44 16.79
N GLU A 86 -7.82 -6.88 15.69
CA GLU A 86 -8.56 -6.52 14.49
C GLU A 86 -7.79 -7.00 13.24
N ASP A 87 -8.47 -7.03 12.09
CA ASP A 87 -7.81 -7.31 10.82
C ASP A 87 -6.94 -6.11 10.43
N VAL A 88 -5.62 -6.32 10.35
CA VAL A 88 -4.66 -5.25 10.04
C VAL A 88 -4.04 -5.50 8.67
N GLU A 89 -4.22 -4.53 7.77
CA GLU A 89 -3.71 -4.58 6.40
C GLU A 89 -2.19 -4.85 6.36
N GLY A 90 -1.80 -5.88 5.60
CA GLY A 90 -0.40 -6.26 5.40
C GLY A 90 0.29 -6.93 6.60
N VAL A 91 -0.41 -7.12 7.74
CA VAL A 91 0.16 -7.76 8.93
C VAL A 91 -0.50 -9.13 9.20
N GLY A 92 -1.83 -9.18 9.25
CA GLY A 92 -2.54 -10.43 9.55
C GLY A 92 -4.01 -10.23 9.91
N HIS A 93 -4.66 -11.33 10.28
CA HIS A 93 -6.07 -11.35 10.65
C HIS A 93 -6.28 -11.30 12.17
N GLN A 94 -7.51 -10.98 12.56
CA GLN A 94 -7.94 -10.98 13.95
C GLN A 94 -7.66 -12.34 14.62
N PHE A 95 -7.09 -12.27 15.84
CA PHE A 95 -6.63 -13.39 16.68
C PHE A 95 -5.48 -14.23 16.11
N ASP A 96 -4.71 -13.69 15.17
CA ASP A 96 -3.44 -14.31 14.75
C ASP A 96 -2.28 -13.83 15.61
N VAL A 97 -1.34 -14.74 15.88
CA VAL A 97 -0.08 -14.46 16.57
C VAL A 97 0.97 -14.16 15.50
N VAL A 98 1.45 -12.93 15.46
CA VAL A 98 2.36 -12.45 14.41
C VAL A 98 3.64 -11.90 15.03
N GLU A 99 4.76 -12.18 14.36
CA GLU A 99 6.06 -11.57 14.64
C GLU A 99 6.26 -10.33 13.78
N VAL A 100 6.29 -9.16 14.40
CA VAL A 100 6.38 -7.86 13.71
C VAL A 100 7.59 -7.05 14.15
N ASN A 101 7.95 -6.03 13.38
CA ASN A 101 8.97 -5.07 13.79
C ASN A 101 8.52 -4.32 15.06
N ARG A 102 9.41 -4.24 16.06
CA ARG A 102 9.22 -3.53 17.33
C ARG A 102 8.74 -2.08 17.18
N LYS A 103 9.20 -1.35 16.16
CA LYS A 103 8.77 0.03 15.90
C LYS A 103 7.30 0.07 15.48
N LEU A 104 6.93 -0.75 14.50
CA LEU A 104 5.56 -0.89 14.01
C LEU A 104 4.62 -1.31 15.17
N ALA A 105 5.04 -2.32 15.94
CA ALA A 105 4.27 -2.83 17.06
C ALA A 105 3.99 -1.75 18.11
N ARG A 106 5.01 -1.03 18.57
CA ARG A 106 4.84 -0.02 19.64
C ARG A 106 4.13 1.24 19.15
N THR A 107 4.45 1.72 17.95
CA THR A 107 3.89 2.99 17.44
C THR A 107 2.45 2.83 16.95
N ASN A 108 2.14 1.76 16.23
CA ASN A 108 0.84 1.62 15.56
C ASN A 108 -0.05 0.58 16.23
N LEU A 109 0.46 -0.64 16.47
CA LEU A 109 -0.40 -1.76 16.87
C LEU A 109 -0.82 -1.67 18.35
N LEU A 110 0.14 -1.59 19.25
CA LEU A 110 -0.09 -1.59 20.70
C LEU A 110 -0.69 -0.26 21.16
N LEU A 111 -0.12 0.86 20.69
CA LEU A 111 -0.64 2.19 21.03
C LEU A 111 -2.04 2.40 20.47
N GLY A 112 -2.31 1.93 19.25
CA GLY A 112 -3.63 1.96 18.63
C GLY A 112 -4.61 0.91 19.16
N LYS A 113 -4.24 0.10 20.16
CA LYS A 113 -5.03 -1.02 20.70
C LYS A 113 -5.51 -2.02 19.62
N LYS A 114 -4.77 -2.13 18.52
CA LYS A 114 -5.01 -3.06 17.41
C LYS A 114 -4.42 -4.44 17.70
N ALA A 115 -3.48 -4.52 18.63
CA ALA A 115 -2.86 -5.76 19.06
C ALA A 115 -2.54 -5.74 20.56
N VAL A 116 -2.33 -6.93 21.12
CA VAL A 116 -1.89 -7.16 22.50
C VAL A 116 -0.57 -7.92 22.48
N TYR A 117 0.20 -7.83 23.57
CA TYR A 117 1.38 -8.67 23.72
C TYR A 117 1.01 -10.15 23.73
N ALA A 118 1.90 -11.00 23.21
CA ALA A 118 1.74 -12.45 23.28
C ALA A 118 2.12 -12.98 24.68
N SER A 119 1.41 -12.56 25.72
CA SER A 119 1.56 -13.08 27.08
C SER A 119 0.97 -14.51 27.17
N PRO A 120 1.53 -15.42 27.99
CA PRO A 120 0.94 -16.75 28.19
C PRO A 120 -0.53 -16.75 28.64
N PHE A 121 -0.95 -15.70 29.35
CA PHE A 121 -2.35 -15.50 29.75
C PHE A 121 -3.22 -15.12 28.55
N ASP A 122 -2.79 -14.12 27.79
CA ASP A 122 -3.52 -13.60 26.62
C ASP A 122 -3.63 -14.64 25.50
N LEU A 123 -2.59 -15.46 25.32
CA LEU A 123 -2.61 -16.55 24.34
C LEU A 123 -3.75 -17.54 24.60
N LYS A 124 -4.00 -17.90 25.85
CA LYS A 124 -5.11 -18.79 26.22
C LYS A 124 -6.46 -18.09 26.03
N TYR A 125 -6.58 -16.88 26.56
CA TYR A 125 -7.82 -16.11 26.49
C TYR A 125 -8.28 -15.87 25.05
N TYR A 126 -7.38 -15.44 24.16
CA TYR A 126 -7.73 -15.19 22.76
C TYR A 126 -7.86 -16.45 21.92
N ALA A 127 -7.23 -17.57 22.29
CA ALA A 127 -7.50 -18.86 21.68
C ALA A 127 -8.96 -19.29 21.92
N ASP A 128 -9.43 -19.20 23.17
CA ASP A 128 -10.81 -19.52 23.53
C ASP A 128 -11.82 -18.59 22.82
N MET A 129 -11.49 -17.31 22.67
CA MET A 129 -12.33 -16.37 21.92
C MET A 129 -12.37 -16.69 20.42
N LYS A 130 -11.23 -17.07 19.82
CA LYS A 130 -11.14 -17.44 18.40
C LYS A 130 -12.01 -18.65 18.09
N GLU A 131 -12.07 -19.62 19.01
CA GLU A 131 -12.95 -20.79 18.87
C GLU A 131 -14.42 -20.40 18.92
N LYS A 132 -14.82 -19.53 19.87
CA LYS A 132 -16.21 -19.05 19.99
C LYS A 132 -16.67 -18.25 18.76
N MET A 133 -15.78 -17.46 18.16
CA MET A 133 -16.09 -16.59 17.02
C MET A 133 -15.74 -17.19 15.65
N LYS A 134 -15.47 -18.50 15.58
CA LYS A 134 -14.99 -19.15 14.36
C LYS A 134 -15.94 -18.96 13.17
N ASP A 135 -17.23 -19.09 13.41
CA ASP A 135 -18.26 -19.00 12.35
C ASP A 135 -18.38 -17.56 11.81
N GLU A 136 -18.35 -16.56 12.70
CA GLU A 136 -18.37 -15.15 12.32
C GLU A 136 -17.13 -14.77 11.50
N LEU A 137 -15.95 -15.25 11.92
CA LEU A 137 -14.69 -15.00 11.23
C LEU A 137 -14.66 -15.62 9.83
N ALA A 138 -15.30 -16.77 9.65
CA ALA A 138 -15.44 -17.43 8.35
C ALA A 138 -16.46 -16.73 7.43
N ALA A 139 -17.51 -16.13 8.01
CA ALA A 139 -18.52 -15.39 7.25
C ALA A 139 -17.94 -14.10 6.61
N ARG A 140 -17.03 -13.42 7.32
CA ARG A 140 -16.39 -12.17 6.85
C ARG A 140 -15.64 -12.37 5.53
N VAL A 141 -15.78 -11.40 4.62
CA VAL A 141 -15.06 -11.40 3.33
C VAL A 141 -13.65 -10.90 3.58
N ARG A 142 -12.68 -11.82 3.59
CA ARG A 142 -11.25 -11.48 3.70
C ARG A 142 -10.64 -11.33 2.32
N ILE A 143 -10.23 -10.11 1.99
CA ILE A 143 -9.55 -9.79 0.74
C ILE A 143 -8.03 -9.87 0.99
N PRO A 144 -7.28 -10.63 0.18
CA PRO A 144 -5.83 -10.63 0.24
C PRO A 144 -5.25 -9.22 0.08
N TYR A 145 -4.32 -8.84 0.96
CA TYR A 145 -3.73 -7.49 0.96
C TYR A 145 -3.12 -7.09 -0.40
N ALA A 146 -2.45 -8.02 -1.07
CA ALA A 146 -1.86 -7.78 -2.39
C ALA A 146 -2.91 -7.32 -3.43
N LEU A 147 -4.12 -7.90 -3.39
CA LEU A 147 -5.21 -7.52 -4.28
C LEU A 147 -5.78 -6.15 -3.91
N LEU A 148 -5.86 -5.83 -2.62
CA LEU A 148 -6.33 -4.53 -2.15
C LEU A 148 -5.39 -3.40 -2.58
N THR A 149 -4.08 -3.61 -2.48
CA THR A 149 -3.07 -2.65 -2.94
C THR A 149 -3.20 -2.41 -4.44
N VAL A 150 -3.26 -3.48 -5.23
CA VAL A 150 -3.49 -3.40 -6.69
C VAL A 150 -4.80 -2.70 -7.02
N GLY A 151 -5.87 -2.98 -6.27
CA GLY A 151 -7.16 -2.29 -6.40
C GLY A 151 -7.07 -0.79 -6.20
N ARG A 152 -6.39 -0.35 -5.14
CA ARG A 152 -6.20 1.08 -4.84
C ARG A 152 -5.37 1.77 -5.92
N GLU A 153 -4.28 1.15 -6.36
CA GLU A 153 -3.43 1.68 -7.43
C GLU A 153 -4.20 1.81 -8.74
N LEU A 154 -4.86 0.74 -9.19
CA LEU A 154 -5.62 0.74 -10.45
C LEU A 154 -6.83 1.68 -10.42
N THR A 155 -7.53 1.81 -9.29
CA THR A 155 -8.64 2.76 -9.14
C THR A 155 -8.16 4.21 -9.17
N SER A 156 -6.94 4.47 -8.67
CA SER A 156 -6.37 5.81 -8.64
C SER A 156 -5.94 6.31 -10.03
N LEU A 157 -5.73 5.39 -10.97
CA LEU A 157 -5.26 5.65 -12.32
C LEU A 157 -6.42 6.00 -13.27
N VAL A 158 -6.22 7.07 -14.03
CA VAL A 158 -7.10 7.45 -15.15
C VAL A 158 -6.34 7.21 -16.44
N VAL A 159 -6.80 6.25 -17.24
CA VAL A 159 -6.06 5.74 -18.39
C VAL A 159 -6.36 6.58 -19.63
N PRO A 160 -5.37 7.23 -20.28
CA PRO A 160 -5.59 7.85 -21.58
C PRO A 160 -5.73 6.77 -22.65
N LEU A 161 -6.95 6.59 -23.15
CA LEU A 161 -7.29 5.70 -24.25
C LEU A 161 -6.86 6.37 -25.56
N ARG A 162 -5.66 6.00 -26.03
CA ARG A 162 -5.05 6.58 -27.22
C ARG A 162 -5.71 5.99 -28.47
N VAL A 163 -6.41 6.84 -29.21
CA VAL A 163 -7.14 6.46 -30.42
C VAL A 163 -6.68 7.29 -31.61
N ASN A 164 -6.84 6.77 -32.83
CA ASN A 164 -6.37 7.46 -34.03
C ASN A 164 -7.33 8.60 -34.43
N MET A 165 -6.80 9.71 -34.90
CA MET A 165 -7.58 10.82 -35.49
C MET A 165 -8.08 10.55 -36.91
N GLU A 166 -7.32 9.82 -37.70
CA GLU A 166 -7.53 9.76 -39.16
C GLU A 166 -8.24 8.46 -39.56
N ASN A 167 -7.88 7.36 -38.93
CA ASN A 167 -8.46 6.05 -39.21
C ASN A 167 -9.71 5.81 -38.37
N LYS A 168 -10.72 5.18 -38.98
CA LYS A 168 -11.91 4.70 -38.26
C LYS A 168 -11.50 3.64 -37.24
N TRP A 169 -12.05 3.76 -36.03
CA TRP A 169 -11.79 2.84 -34.94
C TRP A 169 -13.06 2.59 -34.13
N GLN A 170 -13.13 1.42 -33.51
CA GLN A 170 -14.14 1.06 -32.51
C GLN A 170 -13.41 0.74 -31.21
N LEU A 171 -13.99 1.14 -30.08
CA LEU A 171 -13.33 0.95 -28.80
C LEU A 171 -13.35 -0.52 -28.37
N ASP A 172 -12.28 -1.22 -28.73
CA ASP A 172 -12.07 -2.63 -28.42
C ASP A 172 -11.15 -2.86 -27.22
N ARG A 173 -11.17 -4.09 -26.68
CA ARG A 173 -10.27 -4.55 -25.61
C ARG A 173 -8.79 -4.33 -25.97
N ARG A 174 -8.44 -4.44 -27.26
CA ARG A 174 -7.08 -4.24 -27.79
C ARG A 174 -6.58 -2.81 -27.61
N ILE A 175 -7.45 -1.82 -27.83
CA ILE A 175 -7.11 -0.40 -27.66
C ILE A 175 -6.87 -0.10 -26.18
N VAL A 176 -7.76 -0.60 -25.31
CA VAL A 176 -7.62 -0.46 -23.85
C VAL A 176 -6.32 -1.12 -23.37
N LYS A 177 -6.02 -2.34 -23.83
CA LYS A 177 -4.78 -3.05 -23.48
C LYS A 177 -3.53 -2.28 -23.91
N THR A 178 -3.50 -1.76 -25.14
CA THR A 178 -2.36 -0.99 -25.64
C THR A 178 -2.18 0.30 -24.84
N SER A 179 -3.28 0.94 -24.46
CA SER A 179 -3.27 2.16 -23.64
C SER A 179 -2.79 1.88 -22.20
N LEU A 180 -3.23 0.77 -21.59
CA LEU A 180 -2.77 0.32 -20.28
C LEU A 180 -1.27 0.03 -20.29
N ARG A 181 -0.75 -0.60 -21.35
CA ARG A 181 0.68 -0.86 -21.52
C ARG A 181 1.51 0.42 -21.55
N GLN A 182 1.01 1.49 -22.15
CA GLN A 182 1.70 2.79 -22.16
C GLN A 182 1.72 3.45 -20.78
N VAL A 183 0.74 3.16 -19.93
CA VAL A 183 0.72 3.57 -18.51
C VAL A 183 1.63 2.66 -17.66
N GLY A 184 2.10 1.53 -18.20
CA GLY A 184 2.98 0.58 -17.52
C GLY A 184 2.27 -0.61 -16.88
N VAL A 185 0.98 -0.82 -17.19
CA VAL A 185 0.18 -1.96 -16.70
C VAL A 185 0.00 -2.97 -17.84
N ASP A 186 0.51 -4.19 -17.67
CA ASP A 186 0.33 -5.27 -18.64
C ASP A 186 -0.69 -6.29 -18.13
N LEU A 187 -1.65 -6.66 -19.00
CA LEU A 187 -2.79 -7.51 -18.69
C LEU A 187 -3.07 -8.52 -19.82
N LEU A 188 -3.78 -9.59 -19.47
CA LEU A 188 -4.30 -10.57 -20.43
C LEU A 188 -5.61 -10.08 -21.06
N ASP A 189 -5.93 -10.50 -22.29
CA ASP A 189 -7.12 -10.04 -23.02
C ASP A 189 -8.43 -10.46 -22.33
N ASP A 190 -8.44 -11.61 -21.66
CA ASP A 190 -9.59 -12.15 -20.92
C ASP A 190 -9.88 -11.40 -19.61
N SER A 191 -8.97 -10.53 -19.18
CA SER A 191 -9.12 -9.78 -17.92
C SER A 191 -9.82 -8.42 -18.10
N ILE A 192 -10.05 -7.98 -19.35
CA ILE A 192 -10.59 -6.67 -19.68
C ILE A 192 -12.03 -6.80 -20.14
N PHE A 193 -12.95 -6.17 -19.41
CA PHE A 193 -14.37 -6.16 -19.72
C PHE A 193 -14.81 -4.72 -19.99
N LEU A 194 -15.39 -4.52 -21.18
CA LEU A 194 -15.93 -3.23 -21.59
C LEU A 194 -17.40 -3.15 -21.22
N SER A 195 -17.83 -1.94 -20.86
CA SER A 195 -19.25 -1.63 -20.71
C SER A 195 -19.89 -1.54 -22.10
N GLU A 196 -21.14 -1.96 -22.27
CA GLU A 196 -21.83 -1.91 -23.58
C GLU A 196 -21.87 -0.49 -24.18
N GLY A 197 -21.91 0.54 -23.32
CA GLY A 197 -21.85 1.94 -23.73
C GLY A 197 -20.43 2.43 -24.11
N ALA A 198 -19.40 1.66 -23.76
CA ALA A 198 -18.02 1.90 -24.17
C ALA A 198 -17.72 1.27 -25.53
N SER A 199 -18.20 0.04 -25.79
CA SER A 199 -17.97 -0.68 -27.05
C SER A 199 -18.67 -0.07 -28.26
N SER A 200 -19.73 0.71 -28.07
CA SER A 200 -20.41 1.42 -29.16
C SER A 200 -19.72 2.71 -29.60
N ILE A 201 -18.67 3.14 -28.88
CA ILE A 201 -17.92 4.36 -29.21
C ILE A 201 -17.12 4.09 -30.49
N THR A 202 -17.54 4.74 -31.56
CA THR A 202 -16.89 4.70 -32.87
C THR A 202 -16.33 6.07 -33.19
N GLY A 203 -15.08 6.10 -33.65
CA GLY A 203 -14.43 7.30 -34.16
C GLY A 203 -14.14 7.22 -35.66
N PRO A 204 -13.58 8.29 -36.25
CA PRO A 204 -13.00 9.45 -35.59
C PRO A 204 -14.04 10.54 -35.36
N ASN A 205 -14.29 10.90 -34.09
CA ASN A 205 -15.11 12.05 -33.74
C ASN A 205 -14.41 12.86 -32.64
N PHE A 206 -14.09 14.11 -32.94
CA PHE A 206 -13.41 15.03 -32.03
C PHE A 206 -14.25 15.38 -30.79
N ASP A 207 -15.58 15.29 -30.88
CA ASP A 207 -16.48 15.53 -29.74
C ASP A 207 -16.28 14.51 -28.61
N LEU A 208 -15.68 13.37 -28.93
CA LEU A 208 -15.37 12.32 -27.96
C LEU A 208 -14.06 12.58 -27.21
N GLU A 209 -13.31 13.63 -27.55
CA GLU A 209 -12.08 13.99 -26.84
C GLU A 209 -12.36 14.26 -25.36
N ALA A 210 -11.48 13.75 -24.49
CA ALA A 210 -11.62 13.81 -23.04
C ALA A 210 -12.88 13.14 -22.46
N LYS A 211 -13.68 12.44 -23.27
CA LYS A 211 -14.84 11.68 -22.78
C LYS A 211 -14.38 10.58 -21.82
N LEU A 212 -15.03 10.52 -20.66
CA LEU A 212 -14.79 9.45 -19.69
C LEU A 212 -15.53 8.17 -20.09
N VAL A 213 -14.81 7.06 -20.05
CA VAL A 213 -15.31 5.73 -20.35
C VAL A 213 -14.97 4.81 -19.18
N ARG A 214 -15.96 4.07 -18.69
CA ARG A 214 -15.71 3.05 -17.66
C ARG A 214 -15.46 1.69 -18.31
N PHE A 215 -14.43 1.02 -17.83
CA PHE A 215 -14.13 -0.38 -18.13
C PHE A 215 -13.75 -1.11 -16.85
N TYR A 216 -13.84 -2.43 -16.88
CA TYR A 216 -13.59 -3.28 -15.73
C TYR A 216 -12.37 -4.14 -15.98
N VAL A 217 -11.53 -4.26 -14.96
CA VAL A 217 -10.38 -5.16 -14.96
C VAL A 217 -10.60 -6.21 -13.88
N VAL A 218 -10.45 -7.48 -14.27
CA VAL A 218 -10.58 -8.61 -13.35
C VAL A 218 -9.19 -9.17 -13.04
N VAL A 219 -8.81 -9.11 -11.77
CA VAL A 219 -7.55 -9.67 -11.28
C VAL A 219 -7.83 -11.03 -10.66
N SER A 220 -7.08 -12.04 -11.12
CA SER A 220 -7.15 -13.43 -10.63
C SER A 220 -8.55 -14.06 -10.68
N GLN A 221 -9.43 -13.63 -11.61
CA GLN A 221 -10.81 -14.14 -11.76
C GLN A 221 -11.67 -14.00 -10.49
N GLN A 222 -11.26 -13.15 -9.54
CA GLN A 222 -11.89 -12.98 -8.23
C GLN A 222 -12.16 -11.52 -7.90
N TYR A 223 -11.28 -10.61 -8.33
CA TYR A 223 -11.32 -9.22 -7.92
C TYR A 223 -11.61 -8.30 -9.11
N VAL A 224 -12.79 -7.67 -9.10
CA VAL A 224 -13.28 -6.76 -10.13
C VAL A 224 -12.98 -5.33 -9.74
N ILE A 225 -12.25 -4.62 -10.59
CA ILE A 225 -11.84 -3.24 -10.38
C ILE A 225 -12.49 -2.36 -11.45
N PRO A 226 -13.33 -1.37 -11.06
CA PRO A 226 -13.82 -0.37 -11.98
C PRO A 226 -12.72 0.65 -12.27
N MET A 227 -12.28 0.72 -13.53
CA MET A 227 -11.30 1.69 -13.99
C MET A 227 -11.95 2.76 -14.88
N LEU A 228 -11.27 3.90 -14.97
CA LEU A 228 -11.70 5.03 -15.80
C LEU A 228 -10.69 5.26 -16.91
N GLY A 229 -11.20 5.33 -18.13
CA GLY A 229 -10.49 5.73 -19.33
C GLY A 229 -10.90 7.13 -19.76
N ARG A 230 -9.96 7.90 -20.31
CA ARG A 230 -10.21 9.16 -21.02
C ARG A 230 -9.85 8.96 -22.48
N VAL A 231 -10.78 9.18 -23.39
CA VAL A 231 -10.47 9.14 -24.82
C VAL A 231 -9.53 10.29 -25.16
N ALA A 232 -8.41 9.95 -25.82
CA ALA A 232 -7.39 10.90 -26.24
C ALA A 232 -6.98 10.59 -27.69
N HIS A 233 -7.27 11.50 -28.59
CA HIS A 233 -6.94 11.33 -30.00
C HIS A 233 -5.46 11.62 -30.28
N ILE A 234 -4.88 10.83 -31.18
CA ILE A 234 -3.48 10.95 -31.61
C ILE A 234 -3.42 10.92 -33.13
N SER A 235 -2.61 11.82 -33.66
CA SER A 235 -2.15 11.82 -35.05
C SER A 235 -0.65 11.52 -35.07
N ALA A 236 -0.15 11.04 -36.21
CA ALA A 236 1.28 10.96 -36.48
C ALA A 236 1.89 12.34 -36.76
N ASP A 237 1.08 13.32 -37.14
CA ASP A 237 1.51 14.69 -37.35
C ASP A 237 1.49 15.45 -36.02
N ASP A 238 2.67 15.84 -35.52
CA ASP A 238 2.83 16.62 -34.28
C ASP A 238 2.03 17.94 -34.31
N SER A 239 1.81 18.52 -35.50
CA SER A 239 1.05 19.75 -35.69
C SER A 239 -0.45 19.61 -35.44
N LYS A 240 -0.99 18.40 -35.58
CA LYS A 240 -2.41 18.08 -35.35
C LYS A 240 -2.67 17.53 -33.96
N GLN A 241 -1.62 17.32 -33.16
CA GLN A 241 -1.77 16.75 -31.83
C GLN A 241 -2.46 17.74 -30.89
N VAL A 242 -3.61 17.33 -30.36
CA VAL A 242 -4.31 18.13 -29.35
C VAL A 242 -3.60 17.96 -28.02
N LEU A 243 -3.24 19.08 -27.39
CA LEU A 243 -2.60 19.13 -26.08
C LEU A 243 -3.60 18.62 -25.02
N ALA A 244 -3.51 17.32 -24.69
CA ALA A 244 -4.20 16.78 -23.53
C ALA A 244 -3.63 17.43 -22.26
N PRO A 245 -4.46 17.79 -21.26
CA PRO A 245 -3.96 18.35 -20.02
C PRO A 245 -3.02 17.35 -19.34
N GLU A 246 -1.78 17.78 -19.10
CA GLU A 246 -0.64 16.97 -18.61
C GLU A 246 -0.89 16.27 -17.27
N LYS A 247 -1.91 16.69 -16.51
CA LYS A 247 -2.18 16.19 -15.17
C LYS A 247 -3.38 15.25 -15.18
N GLN A 248 -3.11 13.98 -14.89
CA GLN A 248 -4.09 12.94 -14.57
C GLN A 248 -4.80 13.26 -13.24
N LYS A 249 -5.59 14.34 -13.20
CA LYS A 249 -6.44 14.64 -12.04
C LYS A 249 -7.56 13.60 -11.99
N GLN A 250 -7.78 12.98 -10.83
CA GLN A 250 -8.92 12.10 -10.61
C GLN A 250 -10.22 12.87 -10.86
N PRO A 251 -11.15 12.34 -11.67
CA PRO A 251 -12.40 13.02 -11.99
C PRO A 251 -13.27 13.17 -10.74
N THR A 252 -13.90 14.33 -10.60
CA THR A 252 -14.85 14.59 -9.51
C THR A 252 -16.16 13.87 -9.80
N VAL A 253 -16.99 13.64 -8.78
CA VAL A 253 -18.34 13.05 -8.95
C VAL A 253 -19.18 13.83 -9.97
N ALA A 254 -19.06 15.16 -10.00
CA ALA A 254 -19.72 16.01 -11.00
C ALA A 254 -19.23 15.74 -12.43
N ASP A 255 -17.96 15.42 -12.62
CA ASP A 255 -17.39 15.10 -13.93
C ASP A 255 -17.85 13.73 -14.42
N LEU A 256 -18.01 12.77 -13.49
CA LEU A 256 -18.61 11.47 -13.81
C LEU A 256 -20.07 11.61 -14.26
N ALA A 257 -20.85 12.43 -13.55
CA ALA A 257 -22.25 12.67 -13.88
C ALA A 257 -22.45 13.29 -15.27
N LYS A 258 -21.56 14.21 -15.70
CA LYS A 258 -21.58 14.79 -17.06
C LYS A 258 -21.48 13.73 -18.16
N HIS A 259 -20.79 12.63 -17.89
CA HIS A 259 -20.61 11.51 -18.82
C HIS A 259 -21.55 10.34 -18.54
N GLY A 260 -22.54 10.50 -17.66
CA GLY A 260 -23.51 9.45 -17.31
C GLY A 260 -22.91 8.29 -16.51
N LEU A 261 -21.82 8.53 -15.78
CA LEU A 261 -21.14 7.51 -14.98
C LEU A 261 -21.43 7.69 -13.48
N VAL A 262 -21.62 6.57 -12.77
CA VAL A 262 -21.84 6.52 -11.31
C VAL A 262 -20.53 6.18 -10.59
N SER A 263 -20.34 6.60 -9.34
CA SER A 263 -19.17 6.17 -8.56
C SER A 263 -19.32 4.71 -8.13
N GLU A 264 -18.31 3.88 -8.40
CA GLU A 264 -18.34 2.44 -8.11
C GLU A 264 -17.13 2.04 -7.26
N GLU A 265 -17.31 1.06 -6.39
CA GLU A 265 -16.24 0.47 -5.56
C GLU A 265 -15.80 -0.88 -6.12
N PRO A 266 -14.51 -1.27 -5.97
CA PRO A 266 -14.04 -2.59 -6.31
C PRO A 266 -14.80 -3.71 -5.59
N TYR A 267 -14.94 -4.85 -6.25
CA TYR A 267 -15.62 -6.03 -5.70
C TYR A 267 -14.70 -7.25 -5.64
N TYR A 268 -14.77 -7.97 -4.54
CA TYR A 268 -14.10 -9.26 -4.36
C TYR A 268 -15.13 -10.38 -4.24
N HIS A 269 -15.00 -11.39 -5.10
CA HIS A 269 -15.75 -12.64 -5.03
C HIS A 269 -14.97 -13.69 -4.24
N LYS A 270 -15.69 -14.50 -3.44
CA LYS A 270 -15.06 -15.53 -2.59
C LYS A 270 -14.50 -16.69 -3.43
N SER A 271 -15.15 -17.02 -4.54
CA SER A 271 -14.74 -18.07 -5.48
C SER A 271 -14.08 -17.47 -6.74
N ALA A 272 -13.25 -18.22 -7.45
CA ALA A 272 -12.66 -17.82 -8.73
C ALA A 272 -13.59 -18.21 -9.90
N GLU A 273 -14.70 -17.50 -10.05
CA GLU A 273 -15.74 -17.83 -11.03
C GLU A 273 -15.92 -16.77 -12.12
N ILE A 274 -15.17 -15.66 -12.04
CA ILE A 274 -15.32 -14.54 -12.99
C ILE A 274 -14.52 -14.85 -14.25
N GLY A 275 -15.15 -15.61 -15.14
CA GLY A 275 -14.66 -15.92 -16.49
C GLY A 275 -15.28 -15.05 -17.59
N ASN A 276 -14.98 -15.38 -18.85
CA ASN A 276 -15.45 -14.66 -20.03
C ASN A 276 -16.97 -14.71 -20.25
N GLU A 277 -17.66 -15.71 -19.67
CA GLU A 277 -19.12 -15.88 -19.78
C GLU A 277 -19.89 -14.98 -18.80
N PHE A 278 -19.23 -14.49 -17.75
CA PHE A 278 -19.85 -13.62 -16.77
C PHE A 278 -19.89 -12.18 -17.28
N ASP A 279 -21.08 -11.60 -17.40
CA ASP A 279 -21.22 -10.20 -17.75
C ASP A 279 -20.92 -9.30 -16.53
N VAL A 280 -19.64 -9.02 -16.37
CA VAL A 280 -19.09 -8.15 -15.31
C VAL A 280 -19.72 -6.76 -15.36
N ALA A 281 -20.01 -6.24 -16.56
CA ALA A 281 -20.44 -4.86 -16.74
C ALA A 281 -21.87 -4.65 -16.22
N THR A 282 -22.81 -5.53 -16.55
CA THR A 282 -24.17 -5.44 -16.01
C THR A 282 -24.22 -5.74 -14.52
N PHE A 283 -23.43 -6.71 -14.04
CA PHE A 283 -23.34 -7.02 -12.61
C PHE A 283 -22.91 -5.80 -11.78
N MET A 284 -21.84 -5.11 -12.19
CA MET A 284 -21.32 -3.94 -11.48
C MET A 284 -22.28 -2.75 -11.53
N ARG A 285 -22.94 -2.50 -12.68
CA ARG A 285 -23.99 -1.48 -12.80
C ARG A 285 -25.19 -1.75 -11.88
N ASN A 286 -25.67 -2.99 -11.85
CA ASN A 286 -26.80 -3.38 -10.99
C ASN A 286 -26.47 -3.20 -9.51
N ARG A 287 -25.22 -3.42 -9.12
CA ARG A 287 -24.74 -3.14 -7.77
C ARG A 287 -24.66 -1.64 -7.50
N ALA A 288 -24.16 -0.85 -8.44
CA ALA A 288 -24.09 0.60 -8.31
C ALA A 288 -25.49 1.22 -8.14
N ALA A 289 -26.50 0.70 -8.83
CA ALA A 289 -27.89 1.16 -8.75
C ALA A 289 -28.63 0.78 -7.44
N LYS A 290 -28.13 -0.23 -6.71
CA LYS A 290 -28.74 -0.68 -5.43
C LYS A 290 -28.21 0.07 -4.21
N LYS A 291 -27.15 0.85 -4.35
CA LYS A 291 -26.60 1.73 -3.31
C LYS A 291 -27.28 3.08 -3.36
#